data_AF-A0A434AC14-F1
#
_entry.id   AF-A0A434AC14-F1
#
_cell.length_a   1.000
_cell.length_b   1.000
_cell.length_c   1.000
_cell.angle_alpha   90.00
_cell.angle_beta   90.00
_cell.angle_gamma   90.00
#
_symmetry.space_group_name_H-M   'P 1'
#
loop_
_entity.id
_entity.type
_entity.pdbx_description
1 polymer ?
#
loop_
_entity_poly.entity_id
_entity_poly.type
_entity_poly.pdbx_seq_one_letter_code
_entity_poly.pdbx_strand_id
1 'polypeptide(L)'
;MIHAKNIHKFYDQLEVLKGVNLHIKKGEIVSIVGASGAGKTTLLQILGTLDKPEVNTASSLSINGQNILELQGVETDNAKAEKTFKIITWITSIYTFLLIIFLLFFRNKIENDLFGQVTIAVLFLPLLLAAVFYRNYFKKKSKQDKILSGFRNLNLGFIFQFHQLLPEFTALENVCIPAFMANKPKAETEKEAKRILEYLGLSHRIHHKPNELSGGEQQRVAVARALINKPDVIFADEPSGNLDTLSAENLHQLFFQLRDEFGQTFVIVTHNEELANMADRKLIMSDGQILS
;
A
#
# COMPACT_ATOMS: atom_id res chain seq x y z
N MET A 1 3.88 -14.81 12.54
CA MET A 1 4.54 -14.08 11.42
C MET A 1 3.97 -12.68 11.33
N ILE A 2 2.65 -12.57 11.12
CA ILE A 2 1.91 -11.30 11.21
C ILE A 2 1.16 -11.30 12.54
N HIS A 3 1.31 -10.25 13.33
CA HIS A 3 0.58 -10.03 14.56
C HIS A 3 -0.07 -8.65 14.51
N ALA A 4 -1.40 -8.63 14.51
CA ALA A 4 -2.21 -7.43 14.58
C ALA A 4 -3.03 -7.48 15.87
N LYS A 5 -2.96 -6.44 16.68
CA LYS A 5 -3.72 -6.32 17.92
C LYS A 5 -4.47 -5.00 17.95
N ASN A 6 -5.72 -5.09 18.38
CA ASN A 6 -6.63 -3.96 18.58
C ASN A 6 -6.63 -2.97 17.41
N ILE A 7 -6.80 -3.48 16.18
CA ILE A 7 -6.81 -2.65 14.98
C ILE A 7 -8.18 -1.99 14.83
N HIS A 8 -8.17 -0.65 14.78
CA HIS A 8 -9.34 0.16 14.48
C HIS A 8 -9.13 0.94 13.17
N LYS A 9 -10.23 1.26 12.50
CA LYS A 9 -10.21 2.12 11.32
C LYS A 9 -11.52 2.87 11.18
N PHE A 10 -11.42 4.17 11.00
CA PHE A 10 -12.53 5.06 10.69
C PHE A 10 -12.38 5.62 9.28
N TYR A 11 -13.49 5.72 8.55
CA TYR A 11 -13.62 6.60 7.40
C TYR A 11 -14.69 7.62 7.74
N ASP A 12 -14.29 8.89 7.82
CA ASP A 12 -15.11 9.97 8.36
C ASP A 12 -15.66 9.65 9.76
N GLN A 13 -16.97 9.40 9.87
CA GLN A 13 -17.64 9.05 11.13
C GLN A 13 -17.91 7.55 11.28
N LEU A 14 -17.69 6.76 10.22
CA LEU A 14 -17.98 5.33 10.20
C LEU A 14 -16.77 4.53 10.68
N GLU A 15 -16.94 3.81 11.78
CA GLU A 15 -15.96 2.82 12.24
C GLU A 15 -16.10 1.52 11.43
N VAL A 16 -15.14 1.25 10.55
CA VAL A 16 -15.12 0.06 9.69
C VAL A 16 -14.44 -1.13 10.36
N LEU A 17 -13.38 -0.89 11.15
CA LEU A 17 -12.75 -1.95 11.96
C LEU A 17 -12.85 -1.56 13.43
N LYS A 18 -13.33 -2.50 14.25
CA LYS A 18 -13.73 -2.27 15.65
C LYS A 18 -12.92 -3.12 16.61
N GLY A 19 -11.59 -2.97 16.61
CA GLY A 19 -10.68 -3.66 17.52
C GLY A 19 -10.32 -5.08 17.07
N VAL A 20 -9.90 -5.23 15.82
CA VAL A 20 -9.55 -6.53 15.24
C VAL A 20 -8.22 -7.04 15.79
N ASN A 21 -8.22 -8.30 16.24
CA ASN A 21 -7.03 -9.03 16.65
C ASN A 21 -6.81 -10.21 15.69
N LEU A 22 -5.58 -10.35 15.19
CA LEU A 22 -5.24 -11.37 14.21
C LEU A 22 -3.80 -11.84 14.39
N HIS A 23 -3.61 -13.15 14.23
CA HIS A 23 -2.28 -13.76 14.14
C HIS A 23 -2.25 -14.75 12.98
N ILE A 24 -1.24 -14.60 12.12
CA ILE A 24 -0.98 -15.46 10.95
C ILE A 24 0.40 -16.08 11.09
N LYS A 25 0.47 -17.41 10.95
CA LYS A 25 1.71 -18.18 11.00
C LYS A 25 2.41 -18.15 9.63
N LYS A 26 3.71 -18.45 9.62
CA LYS A 26 4.47 -18.57 8.37
C LYS A 26 4.04 -19.86 7.63
N GLY A 27 3.87 -19.79 6.32
CA GLY A 27 3.48 -20.93 5.48
C GLY A 27 2.01 -21.35 5.65
N GLU A 28 1.18 -20.48 6.19
CA GLU A 28 -0.25 -20.69 6.40
C GLU A 28 -1.04 -19.96 5.29
N ILE A 29 -2.12 -20.59 4.80
CA ILE A 29 -3.14 -19.93 3.98
C ILE A 29 -4.31 -19.58 4.89
N VAL A 30 -4.56 -18.28 5.05
CA VAL A 30 -5.69 -17.76 5.82
C VAL A 30 -6.70 -17.13 4.88
N SER A 31 -7.95 -17.60 4.92
CA SER A 31 -9.06 -16.97 4.23
C SER A 31 -9.86 -16.06 5.16
N ILE A 32 -10.33 -14.93 4.64
CA ILE A 32 -11.18 -13.95 5.34
C ILE A 32 -12.46 -13.81 4.52
N VAL A 33 -13.57 -14.25 5.11
CA VAL A 33 -14.91 -14.19 4.51
C VAL A 33 -15.83 -13.31 5.34
N GLY A 34 -16.99 -12.96 4.79
CA GLY A 34 -17.98 -12.12 5.46
C GLY A 34 -18.82 -11.31 4.48
N ALA A 35 -19.92 -10.74 4.99
CA ALA A 35 -20.83 -9.92 4.20
C ALA A 35 -20.11 -8.75 3.50
N SER A 36 -20.72 -8.22 2.43
CA SER A 36 -20.26 -6.97 1.84
C SER A 36 -20.30 -5.86 2.89
N GLY A 37 -19.25 -5.03 2.96
CA GLY A 37 -19.14 -3.99 3.98
C GLY A 37 -18.62 -4.44 5.36
N ALA A 38 -18.34 -5.73 5.58
CA ALA A 38 -17.83 -6.22 6.88
C ALA A 38 -16.41 -5.76 7.25
N GLY A 39 -15.70 -5.05 6.36
CA GLY A 39 -14.34 -4.53 6.59
C GLY A 39 -13.20 -5.42 6.09
N LYS A 40 -13.48 -6.48 5.31
CA LYS A 40 -12.48 -7.46 4.81
C LYS A 40 -11.33 -6.81 4.04
N THR A 41 -11.66 -6.06 2.98
CA THR A 41 -10.68 -5.37 2.14
C THR A 41 -9.90 -4.31 2.93
N THR A 42 -10.57 -3.57 3.82
CA THR A 42 -9.90 -2.61 4.71
C THR A 42 -8.89 -3.28 5.63
N LEU A 43 -9.25 -4.42 6.24
CA LEU A 43 -8.32 -5.20 7.05
C LEU A 43 -7.12 -5.67 6.21
N LEU A 44 -7.37 -6.25 5.03
CA LEU A 44 -6.32 -6.72 4.13
C LEU A 44 -5.38 -5.59 3.69
N GLN A 45 -5.91 -4.41 3.38
CA GLN A 45 -5.12 -3.22 3.03
C GLN A 45 -4.25 -2.73 4.18
N ILE A 46 -4.76 -2.75 5.42
CA ILE A 46 -3.99 -2.37 6.62
C ILE A 46 -2.87 -3.39 6.87
N LEU A 47 -3.18 -4.69 6.84
CA LEU A 47 -2.17 -5.75 6.97
C LEU A 47 -1.12 -5.67 5.86
N GLY A 48 -1.55 -5.32 4.65
CA GLY A 48 -0.70 -5.09 3.48
C GLY A 48 0.03 -3.75 3.47
N THR A 49 -0.11 -2.91 4.50
CA THR A 49 0.52 -1.58 4.58
C THR A 49 0.11 -0.59 3.47
N LEU A 50 -1.00 -0.86 2.78
CA LEU A 50 -1.60 0.02 1.78
C LEU A 50 -2.48 1.11 2.42
N ASP A 51 -3.00 0.84 3.61
CA ASP A 51 -3.71 1.81 4.44
C ASP A 51 -3.14 1.79 5.88
N LYS A 52 -3.47 2.82 6.66
CA LYS A 52 -3.04 2.99 8.05
C LYS A 52 -4.22 2.73 9.00
N PRO A 53 -4.01 2.03 10.12
CA PRO A 53 -5.01 1.93 11.17
C PRO A 53 -5.07 3.23 11.98
N GLU A 54 -6.09 3.34 12.83
CA GLU A 54 -6.22 4.47 13.77
C GLU A 54 -5.16 4.42 14.87
N VAL A 55 -4.71 5.61 15.30
CA VAL A 55 -3.64 5.72 16.28
C VAL A 55 -4.19 5.48 17.67
N ASN A 56 -3.88 4.33 18.25
CA ASN A 56 -4.21 4.01 19.64
C ASN A 56 -2.99 3.39 20.32
N THR A 57 -2.70 3.80 21.56
CA THR A 57 -1.59 3.22 22.36
C THR A 57 -1.73 1.71 22.58
N ALA A 58 -2.93 1.16 22.47
CA ALA A 58 -3.19 -0.28 22.56
C ALA A 58 -3.07 -1.02 21.22
N SER A 59 -2.95 -0.34 20.08
CA SER A 59 -2.86 -0.99 18.77
C SER A 59 -1.41 -1.36 18.44
N SER A 60 -1.21 -2.55 17.88
CA SER A 60 0.11 -3.00 17.43
C SER A 60 -0.01 -3.80 16.15
N LEU A 61 0.84 -3.51 15.16
CA LEU A 61 0.95 -4.30 13.94
C LEU A 61 2.42 -4.63 13.68
N SER A 62 2.73 -5.93 13.63
CA SER A 62 4.08 -6.41 13.31
C SER A 62 4.05 -7.48 12.23
N ILE A 63 5.06 -7.45 11.35
CA ILE A 63 5.29 -8.45 10.31
C ILE A 63 6.76 -8.86 10.41
N ASN A 64 7.03 -10.15 10.60
CA ASN A 64 8.39 -10.67 10.80
C ASN A 64 9.17 -9.96 11.92
N GLY A 65 8.45 -9.60 12.99
CA GLY A 65 9.01 -8.88 14.14
C GLY A 65 9.27 -7.38 13.91
N GLN A 66 9.08 -6.87 12.69
CA GLN A 66 9.18 -5.43 12.41
C GLN A 66 7.87 -4.73 12.76
N ASN A 67 7.95 -3.62 13.52
CA ASN A 67 6.79 -2.80 13.87
C ASN A 67 6.37 -1.94 12.67
N ILE A 68 5.21 -2.24 12.09
CA ILE A 68 4.69 -1.56 10.90
C ILE A 68 4.17 -0.17 11.24
N LEU A 69 3.63 0.05 12.44
CA LEU A 69 3.11 1.36 12.85
C LEU A 69 4.23 2.39 12.93
N GLU A 70 5.40 1.99 13.44
CA GLU A 70 6.63 2.80 13.41
C GLU A 70 7.04 3.14 11.97
N LEU A 71 7.06 2.15 11.07
CA LEU A 71 7.40 2.35 9.66
C LEU A 71 6.42 3.28 8.95
N GLN A 72 5.12 3.19 9.27
CA GLN A 72 4.07 4.08 8.75
C GLN A 72 4.14 5.49 9.35
N GLY A 73 4.97 5.70 10.38
CA GLY A 73 5.08 6.95 11.10
C GLY A 73 3.83 7.28 11.91
N VAL A 74 3.16 6.24 12.41
CA VAL A 74 1.95 6.33 13.21
C VAL A 74 2.29 6.64 14.68
N GLU A 75 3.55 6.48 15.12
CA GLU A 75 3.97 6.96 16.43
C GLU A 75 3.91 8.49 16.52
N THR A 76 3.14 8.94 17.52
CA THR A 76 2.90 10.26 18.16
C THR A 76 3.54 11.55 17.61
N ASP A 77 4.75 11.52 17.05
CA ASP A 77 5.45 12.71 16.55
C ASP A 77 4.84 13.27 15.25
N ASN A 78 4.37 12.39 14.37
CA ASN A 78 3.81 12.85 13.09
C ASN A 78 2.41 13.45 13.24
N ALA A 79 1.58 12.99 14.20
CA ALA A 79 0.28 13.60 14.45
C ALA A 79 0.42 15.05 14.93
N LYS A 80 1.40 15.32 15.80
CA LYS A 80 1.74 16.67 16.23
C LYS A 80 2.30 17.49 15.08
N ALA A 81 3.24 16.93 14.30
CA ALA A 81 3.82 17.59 13.14
C ALA A 81 2.77 17.90 12.05
N GLU A 82 1.78 17.04 11.85
CA GLU A 82 0.69 17.21 10.89
C GLU A 82 -0.30 18.28 11.37
N LYS A 83 -0.62 18.32 12.67
CA LYS A 83 -1.39 19.43 13.27
C LYS A 83 -0.63 20.75 13.13
N THR A 84 0.66 20.77 13.43
CA THR A 84 1.53 21.95 13.24
C THR A 84 1.60 22.36 11.77
N PHE A 85 1.71 21.40 10.84
CA PHE A 85 1.67 21.66 9.41
C PHE A 85 0.35 22.31 9.00
N LYS A 86 -0.81 21.76 9.41
CA LYS A 86 -2.13 22.36 9.12
C LYS A 86 -2.24 23.79 9.63
N ILE A 87 -1.74 24.05 10.84
CA ILE A 87 -1.72 25.39 11.44
C ILE A 87 -0.82 26.34 10.63
N ILE A 88 0.42 25.94 10.33
CA ILE A 88 1.35 26.75 9.53
C ILE A 88 0.77 27.03 8.14
N THR A 89 0.18 26.02 7.49
CA THR A 89 -0.50 26.19 6.20
C THR A 89 -1.61 27.22 6.26
N TRP A 90 -2.51 27.10 7.24
CA TRP A 90 -3.59 28.06 7.39
C TRP A 90 -3.09 29.48 7.68
N ILE A 91 -2.13 29.64 8.60
CA ILE A 91 -1.52 30.93 8.93
C ILE A 91 -0.82 31.53 7.70
N THR A 92 -0.07 30.72 6.96
CA THR A 92 0.65 31.19 5.76
C THR A 92 -0.31 31.63 4.66
N SER A 93 -1.44 30.94 4.48
CA SER A 93 -2.49 31.34 3.53
C SER A 93 -3.18 32.66 3.92
N ILE A 94 -3.41 32.89 5.21
CA ILE A 94 -3.94 34.18 5.69
C ILE A 94 -2.89 35.28 5.49
N TYR A 95 -1.64 34.99 5.84
CA TYR A 95 -0.56 35.94 5.71
C TYR A 95 -0.31 36.34 4.26
N THR A 96 -0.27 35.39 3.32
CA THR A 96 -0.15 35.70 1.88
C THR A 96 -1.30 36.56 1.40
N PHE A 97 -2.54 36.29 1.81
CA PHE A 97 -3.70 37.10 1.46
C PHE A 97 -3.58 38.54 1.96
N LEU A 98 -3.23 38.73 3.24
CA LEU A 98 -3.00 40.06 3.82
C LEU A 98 -1.82 40.78 3.17
N LEU A 99 -0.74 40.08 2.87
CA LEU A 99 0.44 40.62 2.20
C LEU A 99 0.09 41.12 0.80
N ILE A 100 -0.72 40.38 0.03
CA ILE A 100 -1.19 40.80 -1.29
C ILE A 100 -2.01 42.10 -1.17
N ILE A 101 -2.94 42.18 -0.22
CA ILE A 101 -3.73 43.41 0.01
C ILE A 101 -2.82 44.58 0.37
N PHE A 102 -1.87 44.37 1.27
CA PHE A 102 -0.91 45.39 1.69
C PHE A 102 -0.09 45.91 0.51
N LEU A 103 0.47 45.00 -0.30
CA LEU A 103 1.25 45.35 -1.48
C LEU A 103 0.42 46.10 -2.53
N LEU A 104 -0.85 45.76 -2.72
CA LEU A 104 -1.76 46.48 -3.62
C LEU A 104 -2.03 47.91 -3.14
N PHE A 105 -2.27 48.10 -1.84
CA PHE A 105 -2.62 49.41 -1.29
C PHE A 105 -1.41 50.36 -1.23
N PHE A 106 -0.21 49.83 -0.97
CA PHE A 106 1.01 50.63 -0.80
C PHE A 106 1.95 50.62 -2.01
N ARG A 107 1.53 50.05 -3.15
CA ARG A 107 2.34 49.91 -4.38
C ARG A 107 3.13 51.16 -4.76
N ASN A 108 2.45 52.31 -4.83
CA ASN A 108 3.05 53.57 -5.29
C ASN A 108 4.03 54.19 -4.28
N LYS A 109 3.95 53.84 -2.99
CA LYS A 109 4.80 54.39 -1.92
C LYS A 109 6.09 53.60 -1.75
N ILE A 110 6.10 52.34 -2.18
CA ILE A 110 7.20 51.40 -1.92
C ILE A 110 8.28 51.45 -3.01
N GLU A 111 7.95 51.78 -4.26
CA GLU A 111 8.91 51.78 -5.37
C GLU A 111 10.01 52.86 -5.28
N ASN A 112 9.79 53.94 -4.54
CA ASN A 112 10.65 55.13 -4.59
C ASN A 112 11.59 55.31 -3.37
N ASP A 113 11.59 54.40 -2.40
CA ASP A 113 12.32 54.56 -1.13
C ASP A 113 13.07 53.26 -0.74
N LEU A 114 14.35 53.39 -0.36
CA LEU A 114 15.18 52.30 0.15
C LEU A 114 14.53 51.64 1.38
N PHE A 115 13.87 52.43 2.22
CA PHE A 115 13.12 51.93 3.39
C PHE A 115 11.94 51.04 2.97
N GLY A 116 11.29 51.35 1.85
CA GLY A 116 10.21 50.56 1.26
C GLY A 116 10.69 49.17 0.81
N GLN A 117 11.86 49.10 0.18
CA GLN A 117 12.46 47.82 -0.26
C GLN A 117 12.86 46.92 0.92
N VAL A 118 13.43 47.50 1.98
CA VAL A 118 13.75 46.76 3.21
C VAL A 118 12.47 46.23 3.88
N THR A 119 11.40 47.03 3.89
CA THR A 119 10.10 46.65 4.44
C THR A 119 9.52 45.45 3.68
N ILE A 120 9.60 45.45 2.34
CA ILE A 120 9.22 44.29 1.51
C ILE A 120 10.01 43.05 1.93
N ALA A 121 11.34 43.14 2.00
CA ALA A 121 12.19 41.98 2.32
C ALA A 121 11.82 41.36 3.68
N VAL A 122 11.55 42.19 4.69
CA VAL A 122 11.10 41.74 6.03
C VAL A 122 9.72 41.07 5.94
N LEU A 123 8.79 41.61 5.14
CA LEU A 123 7.47 41.02 4.94
C LEU A 123 7.52 39.67 4.17
N PHE A 124 8.57 39.39 3.40
CA PHE A 124 8.76 38.08 2.78
C PHE A 124 9.41 37.05 3.72
N LEU A 125 10.01 37.46 4.84
CA LEU A 125 10.70 36.56 5.77
C LEU A 125 9.80 35.43 6.33
N PRO A 126 8.54 35.68 6.74
CA PRO A 126 7.65 34.60 7.20
C PRO A 126 7.34 33.56 6.11
N LEU A 127 7.26 33.98 4.84
CA LEU A 127 7.07 33.07 3.71
C LEU A 127 8.30 32.21 3.46
N LEU A 128 9.49 32.79 3.61
CA LEU A 128 10.76 32.06 3.50
C LEU A 128 10.91 31.04 4.63
N LEU A 129 10.59 31.41 5.87
CA LEU A 129 10.57 30.49 7.01
C LEU A 129 9.57 29.34 6.80
N ALA A 130 8.37 29.65 6.32
CA ALA A 130 7.38 28.63 5.96
C ALA A 130 7.88 27.70 4.86
N ALA A 131 8.52 28.23 3.81
CA ALA A 131 9.09 27.42 2.73
C ALA A 131 10.19 26.46 3.23
N VAL A 132 11.08 26.92 4.13
CA VAL A 132 12.07 26.07 4.79
C VAL A 132 11.41 24.98 5.63
N PHE A 133 10.38 25.33 6.40
CA PHE A 133 9.61 24.38 7.18
C PHE A 133 8.96 23.30 6.29
N TYR A 134 8.27 23.70 5.22
CA TYR A 134 7.65 22.76 4.28
C TYR A 134 8.66 21.82 3.64
N ARG A 135 9.80 22.36 3.18
CA ARG A 135 10.86 21.55 2.60
C ARG A 135 11.33 20.46 3.56
N ASN A 136 11.55 20.80 4.83
CA ASN A 136 12.00 19.86 5.84
C ASN A 136 10.90 18.83 6.18
N TYR A 137 9.65 19.27 6.33
CA TYR A 137 8.50 18.40 6.58
C TYR A 137 8.31 17.36 5.47
N PHE A 138 8.24 17.80 4.22
CA PHE A 138 8.08 16.89 3.07
C PHE A 138 9.29 16.00 2.85
N LYS A 139 10.52 16.47 3.14
CA LYS A 139 11.71 15.63 3.09
C LYS A 139 11.66 14.49 4.11
N LYS A 140 11.23 14.76 5.35
CA LYS A 140 11.06 13.73 6.38
C LYS A 140 9.97 12.73 5.98
N LYS A 141 8.79 13.21 5.59
CA LYS A 141 7.66 12.37 5.16
C LYS A 141 8.02 11.50 3.96
N SER A 142 8.65 12.07 2.93
CA SER A 142 9.10 11.33 1.75
C SER A 142 10.12 10.23 2.08
N LYS A 143 11.04 10.46 3.03
CA LYS A 143 11.98 9.43 3.49
C LYS A 143 11.24 8.25 4.12
N GLN A 144 10.25 8.53 4.96
CA GLN A 144 9.45 7.50 5.63
C GLN A 144 8.61 6.69 4.64
N ASP A 145 7.92 7.37 3.71
CA ASP A 145 7.14 6.70 2.65
C ASP A 145 8.03 5.80 1.76
N LYS A 146 9.28 6.22 1.50
CA LYS A 146 10.27 5.39 0.80
C LYS A 146 10.67 4.14 1.58
N ILE A 147 10.88 4.25 2.89
CA ILE A 147 11.20 3.11 3.75
C ILE A 147 10.04 2.12 3.75
N LEU A 148 8.80 2.59 3.96
CA LEU A 148 7.61 1.74 3.97
C LEU A 148 7.38 1.07 2.60
N SER A 149 7.53 1.83 1.52
CA SER A 149 7.36 1.28 0.17
C SER A 149 8.46 0.29 -0.21
N GLY A 150 9.69 0.50 0.27
CA GLY A 150 10.78 -0.47 0.13
C GLY A 150 10.51 -1.75 0.90
N PHE A 151 10.03 -1.64 2.15
CA PHE A 151 9.59 -2.79 2.94
C PHE A 151 8.48 -3.56 2.21
N ARG A 152 7.44 -2.87 1.72
CA ARG A 152 6.34 -3.49 1.00
C ARG A 152 6.81 -4.20 -0.26
N ASN A 153 7.65 -3.56 -1.08
CA ASN A 153 8.14 -4.12 -2.34
C ASN A 153 8.98 -5.40 -2.15
N LEU A 154 9.73 -5.48 -1.05
CA LEU A 154 10.62 -6.62 -0.78
C LEU A 154 9.91 -7.77 -0.06
N ASN A 155 9.00 -7.48 0.86
CA ASN A 155 8.47 -8.48 1.79
C ASN A 155 7.02 -8.87 1.51
N LEU A 156 6.25 -8.06 0.77
CA LEU A 156 4.82 -8.25 0.57
C LEU A 156 4.47 -8.38 -0.92
N GLY A 157 3.71 -9.41 -1.28
CA GLY A 157 3.11 -9.58 -2.60
C GLY A 157 1.62 -9.24 -2.59
N PHE A 158 1.09 -8.79 -3.72
CA PHE A 158 -0.33 -8.44 -3.86
C PHE A 158 -0.94 -9.06 -5.11
N ILE A 159 -2.14 -9.62 -4.95
CA ILE A 159 -3.01 -10.09 -6.01
C ILE A 159 -4.39 -9.47 -5.76
N PHE A 160 -4.97 -8.85 -6.78
CA PHE A 160 -6.28 -8.21 -6.67
C PHE A 160 -7.25 -8.84 -7.67
N GLN A 161 -8.55 -8.61 -7.48
CA GLN A 161 -9.60 -9.07 -8.39
C GLN A 161 -9.34 -8.64 -9.84
N PHE A 162 -8.89 -7.40 -10.03
CA PHE A 162 -8.33 -6.94 -11.28
C PHE A 162 -6.82 -7.15 -11.25
N HIS A 163 -6.27 -7.80 -12.27
CA HIS A 163 -4.84 -8.15 -12.39
C HIS A 163 -3.88 -6.94 -12.27
N GLN A 164 -4.37 -5.71 -12.51
CA GLN A 164 -3.59 -4.46 -12.43
C GLN A 164 -2.28 -4.52 -13.24
N LEU A 165 -2.29 -5.24 -14.36
CA LEU A 165 -1.15 -5.28 -15.28
C LEU A 165 -1.09 -3.97 -16.07
N LEU A 166 0.12 -3.49 -16.34
CA LEU A 166 0.32 -2.32 -17.17
C LEU A 166 0.18 -2.73 -18.65
N PRO A 167 -0.79 -2.16 -19.39
CA PRO A 167 -1.15 -2.63 -20.74
C PRO A 167 -0.05 -2.38 -21.80
N GLU A 168 0.85 -1.43 -21.54
CA GLU A 168 1.95 -1.10 -22.45
C GLU A 168 3.08 -2.14 -22.42
N PHE A 169 3.16 -2.92 -21.33
CA PHE A 169 4.25 -3.84 -21.04
C PHE A 169 3.84 -5.29 -21.29
N THR A 170 4.80 -6.11 -21.70
CA THR A 170 4.63 -7.55 -21.85
C THR A 170 4.45 -8.25 -20.50
N ALA A 171 4.05 -9.53 -20.52
CA ALA A 171 3.97 -10.36 -19.32
C ALA A 171 5.31 -10.40 -18.56
N LEU A 172 6.43 -10.61 -19.27
CA LEU A 172 7.77 -10.61 -18.68
C LEU A 172 8.09 -9.27 -17.99
N GLU A 173 7.86 -8.17 -18.68
CA GLU A 173 8.16 -6.83 -18.16
C GLU A 173 7.29 -6.52 -16.93
N ASN A 174 5.99 -6.83 -16.97
CA ASN A 174 5.09 -6.66 -15.83
C ASN A 174 5.59 -7.39 -14.58
N VAL A 175 6.10 -8.61 -14.74
CA VAL A 175 6.67 -9.40 -13.64
C VAL A 175 7.96 -8.79 -13.09
N CYS A 176 8.77 -8.16 -13.94
CA CYS A 176 10.07 -7.61 -13.53
C CYS A 176 9.99 -6.28 -12.76
N ILE A 177 8.88 -5.52 -12.91
CA ILE A 177 8.73 -4.17 -12.33
C ILE A 177 9.09 -4.11 -10.82
N PRO A 178 8.55 -4.97 -9.93
CA PRO A 178 8.85 -4.89 -8.50
C PRO A 178 10.35 -5.09 -8.20
N ALA A 179 11.00 -5.99 -8.94
CA ALA A 179 12.44 -6.25 -8.79
C ALA A 179 13.29 -5.07 -9.29
N PHE A 180 12.90 -4.43 -10.39
CA PHE A 180 13.56 -3.20 -10.86
C PHE A 180 13.39 -2.04 -9.88
N MET A 181 12.22 -1.90 -9.26
CA MET A 181 12.01 -0.91 -8.19
C MET A 181 12.89 -1.18 -6.95
N ALA A 182 13.31 -2.43 -6.75
CA ALA A 182 14.29 -2.81 -5.73
C ALA A 182 15.76 -2.65 -6.20
N ASN A 183 16.00 -2.07 -7.37
CA ASN A 183 17.32 -1.94 -8.02
C ASN A 183 18.04 -3.27 -8.26
N LYS A 184 17.30 -4.36 -8.48
CA LYS A 184 17.90 -5.65 -8.85
C LYS A 184 18.47 -5.62 -10.28
N PRO A 185 19.58 -6.33 -10.56
CA PRO A 185 20.17 -6.36 -11.89
C PRO A 185 19.19 -6.90 -12.95
N LYS A 186 19.19 -6.27 -14.13
CA LYS A 186 18.26 -6.61 -15.22
C LYS A 186 18.36 -8.08 -15.64
N ALA A 187 19.58 -8.56 -15.90
CA ALA A 187 19.82 -9.92 -16.38
C ALA A 187 19.35 -11.00 -15.39
N GLU A 188 19.60 -10.81 -14.10
CA GLU A 188 19.15 -11.74 -13.05
C GLU A 188 17.63 -11.72 -12.90
N THR A 189 17.04 -10.51 -12.91
CA THR A 189 15.60 -10.33 -12.77
C THR A 189 14.83 -10.97 -13.92
N GLU A 190 15.24 -10.75 -15.17
CA GLU A 190 14.59 -11.36 -16.33
C GLU A 190 14.73 -12.88 -16.34
N LYS A 191 15.87 -13.41 -15.89
CA LYS A 191 16.08 -14.86 -15.75
C LYS A 191 15.11 -15.47 -14.74
N GLU A 192 14.98 -14.85 -13.57
CA GLU A 192 14.06 -15.33 -12.53
C GLU A 192 12.60 -15.16 -12.94
N ALA A 193 12.24 -14.04 -13.57
CA ALA A 193 10.89 -13.80 -14.06
C ALA A 193 10.48 -14.85 -15.12
N LYS A 194 11.38 -15.21 -16.04
CA LYS A 194 11.15 -16.30 -17.01
C LYS A 194 10.94 -17.64 -16.30
N ARG A 195 11.76 -17.96 -15.29
CA ARG A 195 11.62 -19.20 -14.50
C ARG A 195 10.26 -19.28 -13.79
N ILE A 196 9.79 -18.19 -13.19
CA ILE A 196 8.49 -18.15 -12.51
C ILE A 196 7.35 -18.24 -13.53
N LEU A 197 7.41 -17.50 -14.63
CA LEU A 197 6.41 -17.58 -15.69
C LEU A 197 6.34 -18.99 -16.31
N GLU A 198 7.46 -19.66 -16.47
CA GLU A 198 7.52 -21.05 -16.92
C GLU A 198 6.84 -22.01 -15.94
N TYR A 199 7.14 -21.90 -14.65
CA TYR A 199 6.46 -22.66 -13.60
C TYR A 199 4.93 -22.46 -13.63
N LEU A 200 4.46 -21.25 -13.94
CA LEU A 200 3.03 -20.92 -14.07
C LEU A 200 2.42 -21.28 -15.44
N GLY A 201 3.13 -22.01 -16.29
CA GLY A 201 2.65 -22.45 -17.60
C GLY A 201 2.56 -21.33 -18.65
N LEU A 202 3.29 -20.23 -18.48
CA LEU A 202 3.24 -19.04 -19.32
C LEU A 202 4.49 -18.84 -20.21
N SER A 203 5.34 -19.87 -20.38
CA SER A 203 6.57 -19.78 -21.20
C SER A 203 6.32 -19.27 -22.62
N HIS A 204 5.22 -19.71 -23.25
CA HIS A 204 4.84 -19.31 -24.61
C HIS A 204 4.18 -17.92 -24.68
N ARG A 205 3.87 -17.32 -23.53
CA ARG A 205 3.15 -16.04 -23.42
C ARG A 205 4.01 -14.89 -22.92
N ILE A 206 5.30 -15.11 -22.64
CA ILE A 206 6.18 -14.12 -21.99
C ILE A 206 6.25 -12.75 -22.71
N HIS A 207 6.10 -12.73 -24.05
CA HIS A 207 6.17 -11.52 -24.86
C HIS A 207 4.80 -10.93 -25.23
N HIS A 208 3.72 -11.56 -24.79
CA HIS A 208 2.37 -11.04 -25.03
C HIS A 208 2.07 -9.90 -24.07
N LYS A 209 1.31 -8.92 -24.55
CA LYS A 209 0.73 -7.85 -23.75
C LYS A 209 -0.57 -8.31 -23.08
N PRO A 210 -1.04 -7.64 -22.02
CA PRO A 210 -2.23 -8.06 -21.28
C PRO A 210 -3.46 -8.28 -22.16
N ASN A 211 -3.70 -7.44 -23.16
CA ASN A 211 -4.84 -7.58 -24.08
C ASN A 211 -4.79 -8.82 -24.99
N GLU A 212 -3.66 -9.51 -25.06
CA GLU A 212 -3.47 -10.75 -25.84
C GLU A 212 -3.53 -12.01 -24.94
N LEU A 213 -3.75 -11.83 -23.63
CA LEU A 213 -3.86 -12.89 -22.64
C LEU A 213 -5.33 -13.06 -22.21
N SER A 214 -5.73 -14.30 -21.93
CA SER A 214 -7.00 -14.58 -21.25
C SER A 214 -6.99 -14.06 -19.80
N GLY A 215 -8.17 -13.88 -19.20
CA GLY A 215 -8.26 -13.41 -17.81
C GLY A 215 -7.50 -14.28 -16.82
N GLY A 216 -7.57 -15.61 -16.97
CA GLY A 216 -6.80 -16.55 -16.14
C GLY A 216 -5.28 -16.45 -16.36
N GLU A 217 -4.82 -16.25 -17.60
CA GLU A 217 -3.40 -16.00 -17.90
C GLU A 217 -2.93 -14.68 -17.30
N GLN A 218 -3.69 -13.59 -17.43
CA GLN A 218 -3.39 -12.30 -16.81
C GLN A 218 -3.25 -12.43 -15.28
N GLN A 219 -4.14 -13.20 -14.65
CA GLN A 219 -4.08 -13.41 -13.21
C GLN A 219 -2.85 -14.21 -12.79
N ARG A 220 -2.45 -15.24 -13.57
CA ARG A 220 -1.18 -15.94 -13.35
C ARG A 220 0.04 -15.03 -13.55
N VAL A 221 0.01 -14.08 -14.49
CA VAL A 221 1.06 -13.05 -14.60
C VAL A 221 1.10 -12.17 -13.33
N ALA A 222 -0.06 -11.80 -12.78
CA ALA A 222 -0.12 -11.06 -11.53
C ALA A 222 0.45 -11.86 -10.34
N VAL A 223 0.22 -13.18 -10.28
CA VAL A 223 0.85 -14.10 -9.32
C VAL A 223 2.36 -14.11 -9.49
N ALA A 224 2.88 -14.27 -10.71
CA ALA A 224 4.32 -14.21 -10.98
C ALA A 224 4.94 -12.88 -10.51
N ARG A 225 4.27 -11.76 -10.79
CA ARG A 225 4.69 -10.43 -10.35
C ARG A 225 4.74 -10.33 -8.82
N ALA A 226 3.77 -10.89 -8.11
CA ALA A 226 3.77 -10.91 -6.65
C ALA A 226 4.96 -11.72 -6.10
N LEU A 227 5.37 -12.80 -6.79
CA LEU A 227 6.42 -13.71 -6.33
C LEU A 227 7.86 -13.27 -6.64
N ILE A 228 8.08 -12.34 -7.58
CA ILE A 228 9.42 -12.03 -8.12
C ILE A 228 10.46 -11.63 -7.05
N ASN A 229 10.00 -10.96 -5.99
CA ASN A 229 10.87 -10.54 -4.88
C ASN A 229 10.95 -11.55 -3.75
N LYS A 230 10.32 -12.73 -3.89
CA LYS A 230 10.22 -13.78 -2.87
C LYS A 230 9.63 -13.23 -1.56
N PRO A 231 8.42 -12.66 -1.61
CA PRO A 231 7.81 -12.03 -0.45
C PRO A 231 7.53 -13.05 0.65
N ASP A 232 7.53 -12.60 1.90
CA ASP A 232 7.17 -13.44 3.05
C ASP A 232 5.68 -13.78 3.09
N VAL A 233 4.85 -12.88 2.55
CA VAL A 233 3.39 -13.01 2.50
C VAL A 233 2.83 -12.46 1.20
N ILE A 234 1.80 -13.12 0.68
CA ILE A 234 0.98 -12.62 -0.43
C ILE A 234 -0.42 -12.30 0.10
N PHE A 235 -0.85 -11.06 -0.12
CA PHE A 235 -2.23 -10.64 0.13
C PHE A 235 -3.02 -10.75 -1.16
N ALA A 236 -4.18 -11.41 -1.09
CA ALA A 236 -5.06 -11.60 -2.23
C ALA A 236 -6.46 -11.06 -1.92
N ASP A 237 -6.95 -10.10 -2.70
CA ASP A 237 -8.30 -9.54 -2.55
C ASP A 237 -9.16 -9.99 -3.72
N GLU A 238 -10.07 -10.93 -3.46
CA GLU A 238 -10.94 -11.58 -4.45
C GLU A 238 -10.19 -12.06 -5.70
N PRO A 239 -9.11 -12.86 -5.57
CA PRO A 239 -8.19 -13.15 -6.66
C PRO A 239 -8.81 -13.88 -7.86
N SER A 240 -9.96 -14.55 -7.68
CA SER A 240 -10.67 -15.28 -8.72
C SER A 240 -12.00 -14.64 -9.13
N GLY A 241 -12.34 -13.44 -8.62
CA GLY A 241 -13.68 -12.86 -8.78
C GLY A 241 -14.12 -12.56 -10.21
N ASN A 242 -13.17 -12.44 -11.15
CA ASN A 242 -13.44 -12.16 -12.57
C ASN A 242 -13.09 -13.34 -13.50
N LEU A 243 -12.84 -14.53 -12.95
CA LEU A 243 -12.44 -15.70 -13.72
C LEU A 243 -13.62 -16.63 -13.98
N ASP A 244 -13.56 -17.38 -15.08
CA ASP A 244 -14.43 -18.55 -15.26
C ASP A 244 -14.09 -19.63 -14.22
N THR A 245 -15.02 -20.56 -14.00
CA THR A 245 -14.92 -21.58 -12.96
C THR A 245 -13.62 -22.40 -13.06
N LEU A 246 -13.26 -22.85 -14.27
CA LEU A 246 -12.05 -23.66 -14.47
C LEU A 246 -10.78 -22.85 -14.20
N SER A 247 -10.70 -21.61 -14.69
CA SER A 247 -9.56 -20.73 -14.41
C SER A 247 -9.45 -20.38 -12.92
N ALA A 248 -10.58 -20.21 -12.23
CA ALA A 248 -10.63 -19.95 -10.79
C ALA A 248 -10.08 -21.15 -9.99
N GLU A 249 -10.58 -22.36 -10.26
CA GLU A 249 -10.12 -23.59 -9.60
C GLU A 249 -8.62 -23.81 -9.79
N ASN A 250 -8.12 -23.65 -11.02
CA ASN A 250 -6.68 -23.76 -11.31
C ASN A 250 -5.85 -22.73 -10.53
N LEU A 251 -6.34 -21.49 -10.39
CA LEU A 251 -5.67 -20.46 -9.60
C LEU A 251 -5.70 -20.80 -8.10
N HIS A 252 -6.79 -21.35 -7.59
CA HIS A 252 -6.90 -21.76 -6.19
C HIS A 252 -5.89 -22.87 -5.89
N GLN A 253 -5.86 -23.93 -6.70
CA GLN A 253 -4.90 -25.03 -6.56
C GLN A 253 -3.45 -24.54 -6.59
N LEU A 254 -3.16 -23.56 -7.45
CA LEU A 254 -1.83 -22.95 -7.53
C LEU A 254 -1.41 -22.30 -6.19
N PHE A 255 -2.31 -21.65 -5.44
CA PHE A 255 -1.94 -21.10 -4.12
C PHE A 255 -1.51 -22.19 -3.14
N PHE A 256 -2.20 -23.32 -3.13
CA PHE A 256 -1.84 -24.47 -2.29
C PHE A 256 -0.52 -25.10 -2.72
N GLN A 257 -0.28 -25.25 -4.03
CA GLN A 257 1.01 -25.71 -4.56
C GLN A 257 2.15 -24.78 -4.12
N LEU A 258 1.97 -23.46 -4.22
CA LEU A 258 2.97 -22.48 -3.80
C LEU A 258 3.24 -22.55 -2.28
N ARG A 259 2.22 -22.82 -1.48
CA ARG A 259 2.39 -23.04 -0.03
C ARG A 259 3.15 -24.34 0.23
N ASP A 260 2.74 -25.45 -0.39
CA ASP A 260 3.32 -26.78 -0.16
C ASP A 260 4.78 -26.85 -0.60
N GLU A 261 5.12 -26.27 -1.75
CA GLU A 261 6.46 -26.35 -2.35
C GLU A 261 7.43 -25.28 -1.82
N PHE A 262 6.94 -24.04 -1.61
CA PHE A 262 7.81 -22.90 -1.23
C PHE A 262 7.58 -22.40 0.19
N GLY A 263 6.60 -22.93 0.93
CA GLY A 263 6.23 -22.44 2.26
C GLY A 263 5.66 -21.01 2.22
N GLN A 264 5.08 -20.62 1.08
CA GLN A 264 4.53 -19.28 0.88
C GLN A 264 3.32 -19.04 1.79
N THR A 265 3.29 -17.91 2.49
CA THR A 265 2.14 -17.51 3.32
C THR A 265 1.14 -16.72 2.48
N PHE A 266 -0.16 -16.99 2.63
CA PHE A 266 -1.23 -16.27 1.96
C PHE A 266 -2.27 -15.73 2.93
N VAL A 267 -2.76 -14.52 2.67
CA VAL A 267 -3.92 -13.92 3.32
C VAL A 267 -4.90 -13.54 2.23
N ILE A 268 -6.03 -14.23 2.17
CA ILE A 268 -6.97 -14.15 1.06
C ILE A 268 -8.30 -13.61 1.57
N VAL A 269 -8.76 -12.48 1.06
CA VAL A 269 -10.15 -12.06 1.18
C VAL A 269 -10.92 -12.69 0.02
N THR A 270 -12.00 -13.40 0.33
CA THR A 270 -12.84 -13.99 -0.72
C THR A 270 -14.31 -14.11 -0.35
N HIS A 271 -15.17 -14.06 -1.38
CA HIS A 271 -16.57 -14.46 -1.34
C HIS A 271 -16.79 -15.89 -1.85
N ASN A 272 -15.76 -16.54 -2.39
CA ASN A 272 -15.84 -17.94 -2.84
C ASN A 272 -15.69 -18.88 -1.64
N GLU A 273 -16.79 -19.56 -1.29
CA GLU A 273 -16.83 -20.50 -0.16
C GLU A 273 -15.90 -21.71 -0.35
N GLU A 274 -15.72 -22.20 -1.58
CA GLU A 274 -14.83 -23.33 -1.86
C GLU A 274 -13.38 -22.97 -1.52
N LEU A 275 -12.86 -21.86 -2.07
CA LEU A 275 -11.52 -21.36 -1.74
C LEU A 275 -11.38 -21.09 -0.23
N ALA A 276 -12.40 -20.49 0.37
CA ALA A 276 -12.37 -20.17 1.80
C ALA A 276 -12.26 -21.43 2.67
N ASN A 277 -12.96 -22.50 2.30
CA ASN A 277 -13.00 -23.76 3.04
C ASN A 277 -11.77 -24.64 2.77
N MET A 278 -11.06 -24.44 1.66
CA MET A 278 -9.77 -25.11 1.38
C MET A 278 -8.61 -24.54 2.20
N ALA A 279 -8.70 -23.29 2.69
CA ALA A 279 -7.65 -22.64 3.46
C ALA A 279 -7.36 -23.34 4.80
N ASP A 280 -6.12 -23.20 5.30
CA ASP A 280 -5.73 -23.80 6.59
C ASP A 280 -6.56 -23.24 7.75
N ARG A 281 -6.93 -21.96 7.66
CA ARG A 281 -7.87 -21.30 8.57
C ARG A 281 -8.78 -20.37 7.81
N LYS A 282 -10.06 -20.46 8.15
CA LYS A 282 -11.12 -19.55 7.70
C LYS A 282 -11.49 -18.60 8.82
N LEU A 283 -11.44 -17.31 8.54
CA LEU A 283 -11.83 -16.23 9.45
C LEU A 283 -13.12 -15.61 8.96
N ILE A 284 -14.10 -15.50 9.85
CA ILE A 284 -15.40 -14.91 9.52
C ILE A 284 -15.46 -13.50 10.09
N MET A 285 -15.62 -12.50 9.22
CA MET A 285 -15.80 -11.10 9.60
C MET A 285 -17.26 -10.68 9.53
N SER A 286 -17.67 -9.92 10.55
CA SER A 286 -18.97 -9.25 10.60
C SER A 286 -18.82 -7.92 11.34
N ASP A 287 -19.44 -6.87 10.80
CA ASP A 287 -19.49 -5.53 11.40
C ASP A 287 -18.16 -4.97 11.93
N GLY A 288 -17.06 -5.26 11.23
CA GLY A 288 -15.72 -4.76 11.57
C GLY A 288 -14.97 -5.58 12.62
N GLN A 289 -15.44 -6.78 12.96
CA GLN A 289 -14.81 -7.71 13.91
C GLN A 289 -14.62 -9.10 13.29
N ILE A 290 -13.66 -9.87 13.81
CA ILE A 290 -13.49 -11.29 13.49
C ILE A 290 -14.27 -12.09 14.54
N LEU A 291 -15.20 -12.93 14.10
CA LEU A 291 -16.07 -13.73 14.96
C LEU A 291 -15.45 -15.08 15.33
N SER A 292 -14.78 -15.73 14.37
CA SER A 292 -14.17 -17.05 14.48
C SER A 292 -13.02 -17.17 13.51
#